data_AF-A0A9Q3BB81-F1
#
_entry.id   AF-A0A9Q3BB81-F1
#
_cell.length_a   1.000
_cell.length_b   1.000
_cell.length_c   1.000
_cell.angle_alpha   90.00
_cell.angle_beta   90.00
_cell.angle_gamma   90.00
#
_symmetry.space_group_name_H-M   'P 1'
#
loop_
_entity.id
_entity.type
_entity.pdbx_description
1 polymer ?
#
loop_
_entity_poly.entity_id
_entity_poly.type
_entity_poly.pdbx_seq_one_letter_code
_entity_poly.pdbx_strand_id
1 'polypeptide(L)'
;MQESFSYAKDKWDKLHATKDFKLGNLVLALHGENATEVELSEELSNKHPTFPVILVKPYKSSDSEKFPLRKKVPQHIPPSESSSTRKITKVLKERKLITKKVREYLVRYSDPACEDKWLEEKDITEATKLLRRFRHTRNNNTTKLKVHQDGIENLFQMARSMIEMQKREEARLKYQ
;
A
#
# COMPACT_ATOMS: atom_id res chain seq x y z
N MET A 1 11.96 31.23 3.84
CA MET A 1 13.07 30.28 3.53
C MET A 1 12.70 29.32 2.40
N GLN A 2 11.50 28.72 2.38
CA GLN A 2 11.08 27.85 1.27
C GLN A 2 11.12 28.51 -0.13
N GLU A 3 10.77 29.79 -0.25
CA GLU A 3 10.71 30.52 -1.53
C GLU A 3 12.08 30.68 -2.21
N SER A 4 13.15 30.76 -1.43
CA SER A 4 14.52 30.85 -1.94
C SER A 4 14.99 29.54 -2.55
N PHE A 5 14.54 28.40 -1.98
CA PHE A 5 14.84 27.07 -2.50
C PHE A 5 14.03 26.75 -3.76
N SER A 6 12.78 27.20 -3.87
CA SER A 6 11.98 27.02 -5.09
C SER A 6 12.54 27.84 -6.26
N TYR A 7 12.97 29.08 -6.02
CA TYR A 7 13.58 29.91 -7.06
C TYR A 7 14.91 29.33 -7.59
N ALA A 8 15.74 28.76 -6.72
CA ALA A 8 16.99 28.11 -7.11
C ALA A 8 16.74 26.85 -7.95
N LYS A 9 15.73 26.05 -7.58
CA LYS A 9 15.36 24.82 -8.27
C LYS A 9 14.82 25.10 -9.68
N ASP A 10 13.88 26.03 -9.81
CA ASP A 10 13.30 26.36 -11.13
C ASP A 10 14.32 26.95 -12.10
N LYS A 11 15.28 27.74 -11.58
CA LYS A 11 16.39 28.28 -12.40
C LYS A 11 17.33 27.17 -12.87
N TRP A 12 17.57 26.17 -12.01
CA TRP A 12 18.41 25.02 -12.34
C TRP A 12 17.73 24.09 -13.36
N ASP A 13 16.45 23.77 -13.14
CA ASP A 13 15.66 22.93 -14.06
C ASP A 13 15.49 23.59 -15.43
N LYS A 14 15.37 24.93 -15.53
CA LYS A 14 15.34 25.64 -16.82
C LYS A 14 16.68 25.65 -17.56
N LEU A 15 17.81 25.69 -16.85
CA LEU A 15 19.14 25.70 -17.46
C LEU A 15 19.63 24.31 -17.83
N HIS A 16 19.17 23.28 -17.10
CA HIS A 16 19.56 21.89 -17.28
C HIS A 16 18.44 21.01 -17.83
N ALA A 17 17.33 21.60 -18.29
CA ALA A 17 16.37 20.93 -19.13
C ALA A 17 17.12 20.30 -20.31
N THR A 18 17.09 18.97 -20.38
CA THR A 18 17.75 18.18 -21.42
C THR A 18 17.26 18.67 -22.77
N LYS A 19 18.13 19.33 -23.52
CA LYS A 19 17.82 19.73 -24.90
C LYS A 19 17.65 18.43 -25.68
N ASP A 20 16.44 18.21 -26.20
CA ASP A 20 16.18 17.14 -27.15
C ASP A 20 16.94 17.41 -28.43
N PHE A 21 18.17 16.91 -28.49
CA PHE A 21 19.00 16.97 -29.69
C PHE A 21 18.47 15.89 -30.64
N LYS A 22 17.56 16.27 -31.54
CA LYS A 22 17.09 15.36 -32.60
C LYS A 22 18.20 15.20 -33.64
N LEU A 23 19.12 14.25 -33.40
CA LEU A 23 20.03 13.68 -34.40
C LEU A 23 19.19 12.85 -35.39
N GLY A 24 18.42 13.55 -36.21
CA GLY A 24 17.24 13.01 -36.86
C GLY A 24 17.42 11.78 -37.75
N ASN A 25 18.63 11.46 -38.25
CA ASN A 25 18.83 10.35 -39.20
C ASN A 25 20.21 9.65 -39.13
N LEU A 26 21.08 9.93 -38.15
CA LEU A 26 22.49 9.48 -38.16
C LEU A 26 22.83 8.44 -37.07
N VAL A 27 21.89 8.14 -36.16
CA VAL A 27 22.14 7.18 -35.08
C VAL A 27 21.87 5.76 -35.58
N LEU A 28 22.91 4.94 -35.65
CA LEU A 28 22.84 3.55 -36.11
C LEU A 28 22.37 2.60 -34.99
N ALA A 29 22.88 2.80 -33.76
CA ALA A 29 22.59 1.94 -32.62
C ALA A 29 22.78 2.66 -31.28
N LEU A 30 22.13 2.16 -30.23
CA LEU A 30 22.33 2.60 -28.84
C LEU A 30 23.17 1.56 -28.09
N HIS A 31 24.26 2.00 -27.46
CA HIS A 31 25.16 1.17 -26.65
C HIS A 31 24.94 1.48 -25.16
N GLY A 32 23.90 0.88 -24.58
CA GLY A 32 23.48 1.16 -23.20
C GLY A 32 22.78 2.52 -23.04
N GLU A 33 22.81 3.08 -21.84
CA GLU A 33 22.10 4.35 -21.53
C GLU A 33 22.87 5.60 -21.98
N ASN A 34 24.20 5.52 -22.07
CA ASN A 34 25.08 6.70 -22.17
C ASN A 34 25.89 6.78 -23.47
N ALA A 35 25.74 5.85 -24.40
CA ALA A 35 26.51 5.85 -25.64
C ALA A 35 25.63 5.51 -26.84
N THR A 36 25.93 6.17 -27.97
CA THR A 36 25.22 6.00 -29.23
C THR A 36 26.23 5.87 -30.37
N GLU A 37 25.95 4.98 -31.30
CA GLU A 37 26.70 4.80 -32.54
C GLU A 37 26.10 5.72 -33.60
N VAL A 38 26.96 6.52 -34.23
CA VAL A 38 26.57 7.56 -35.17
C VAL A 38 27.38 7.42 -36.44
N GLU A 39 26.72 7.35 -37.60
CA GLU A 39 27.37 7.45 -38.90
C GLU A 39 27.81 8.90 -39.13
N LEU A 40 29.09 9.14 -39.41
CA LEU A 40 29.59 10.49 -39.71
C LEU A 40 29.72 10.64 -41.23
N SER A 41 29.29 11.79 -41.77
CA SER A 41 29.54 12.13 -43.17
C SER A 41 31.04 12.13 -43.48
N GLU A 42 31.42 11.69 -44.70
CA GLU A 42 32.82 11.55 -45.15
C GLU A 42 33.66 12.82 -44.94
N GLU A 43 33.04 14.00 -45.06
CA GLU A 43 33.65 15.32 -44.82
C GLU A 43 34.10 15.56 -43.37
N LEU A 44 33.45 14.93 -42.38
CA LEU A 44 33.83 15.02 -40.97
C LEU A 44 34.86 13.96 -40.57
N SER A 45 34.94 12.85 -41.32
CA SER A 45 35.89 11.76 -41.04
C SER A 45 37.35 12.14 -41.30
N ASN A 46 37.58 13.04 -42.27
CA ASN A 46 38.92 13.39 -42.78
C ASN A 46 39.51 14.69 -42.17
N LYS A 47 38.84 15.36 -41.22
CA LYS A 47 39.36 16.60 -40.62
C LYS A 47 40.34 16.28 -39.47
N HIS A 48 41.59 16.75 -39.62
CA HIS A 48 42.63 16.66 -38.60
C HIS A 48 42.23 17.48 -37.34
N PRO A 49 42.44 16.97 -36.12
CA PRO A 49 42.04 17.63 -34.88
C PRO A 49 43.02 18.75 -34.51
N THR A 50 43.28 19.69 -35.42
CA THR A 50 43.90 20.95 -35.02
C THR A 50 42.79 21.84 -34.47
N PHE A 51 42.37 21.48 -33.25
CA PHE A 51 41.34 22.11 -32.43
C PHE A 51 40.00 22.47 -33.11
N PRO A 52 39.07 21.50 -33.09
CA PRO A 52 37.69 21.77 -32.71
C PRO A 52 37.32 20.94 -31.48
N VAL A 53 36.58 21.52 -30.53
CA VAL A 53 36.10 20.85 -29.31
C VAL A 53 35.12 19.73 -29.70
N ILE A 54 35.62 18.55 -30.06
CA ILE A 54 34.79 17.36 -30.18
C ILE A 54 34.52 16.87 -28.75
N LEU A 55 33.38 17.28 -28.18
CA LEU A 55 32.89 16.78 -26.88
C LEU A 55 32.54 15.29 -26.92
N VAL A 56 32.60 14.67 -28.10
CA VAL A 56 32.27 13.26 -28.34
C VAL A 56 33.53 12.42 -28.25
N LYS A 57 33.65 11.64 -27.18
CA LYS A 57 34.71 10.64 -27.05
C LYS A 57 34.32 9.38 -27.83
N PRO A 58 35.23 8.79 -28.64
CA PRO A 58 34.98 7.50 -29.25
C PRO A 58 34.64 6.46 -28.18
N TYR A 59 33.52 5.75 -28.36
CA TYR A 59 33.12 4.68 -27.47
C TYR A 59 34.06 3.48 -27.64
N LYS A 60 34.54 2.93 -26.52
CA LYS A 60 35.30 1.69 -26.49
C LYS A 60 34.50 0.68 -25.69
N SER A 61 34.17 -0.45 -26.30
CA SER A 61 33.54 -1.55 -25.58
C SER A 61 34.44 -2.04 -24.44
N SER A 62 33.84 -2.51 -23.36
CA SER A 62 34.60 -3.04 -22.23
C SER A 62 35.27 -4.35 -22.62
N ASP A 63 36.58 -4.32 -22.81
CA ASP A 63 37.41 -5.50 -23.06
C ASP A 63 37.49 -6.38 -21.80
N SER A 64 36.96 -7.60 -21.91
CA SER A 64 36.93 -8.60 -20.83
C SER A 64 38.28 -9.18 -20.50
N GLU A 65 39.21 -9.24 -21.47
CA GLU A 65 40.55 -9.78 -21.25
C GLU A 65 41.42 -8.77 -20.50
N LYS A 66 41.29 -7.49 -20.87
CA LYS A 66 42.00 -6.39 -20.21
C LYS A 66 41.43 -6.03 -18.83
N PHE A 67 40.12 -6.21 -18.63
CA PHE A 67 39.44 -5.85 -17.38
C PHE A 67 38.53 -6.98 -16.86
N PRO A 68 39.09 -8.13 -16.45
CA PRO A 68 38.30 -9.29 -16.00
C PRO A 68 37.47 -9.05 -14.74
N LEU A 69 37.83 -8.02 -13.95
CA LEU A 69 37.14 -7.62 -12.71
C LEU A 69 35.90 -6.73 -12.95
N ARG A 70 35.65 -6.26 -14.18
CA ARG A 70 34.47 -5.40 -14.51
C ARG A 70 33.16 -6.17 -14.70
N LYS A 71 33.13 -7.47 -14.40
CA LYS A 71 31.88 -8.25 -14.41
C LYS A 71 30.87 -7.56 -13.49
N LYS A 72 29.62 -7.38 -13.96
CA LYS A 72 28.53 -6.83 -13.15
C LYS A 72 28.39 -7.71 -11.91
N VAL A 73 28.97 -7.27 -10.80
CA VAL A 73 28.78 -7.92 -9.51
C VAL A 73 27.28 -7.86 -9.25
N PRO A 74 26.59 -9.00 -9.00
CA PRO A 74 25.20 -8.93 -8.57
C PRO A 74 25.18 -8.02 -7.35
N GLN A 75 24.50 -6.88 -7.47
CA GLN A 75 24.36 -5.97 -6.35
C GLN A 75 23.76 -6.78 -5.22
N HIS A 76 24.50 -6.92 -4.12
CA HIS A 76 23.98 -7.50 -2.90
C HIS A 76 22.96 -6.50 -2.35
N ILE A 77 21.74 -6.56 -2.86
CA ILE A 77 20.62 -5.80 -2.32
C ILE A 77 20.52 -6.27 -0.87
N PRO A 78 20.73 -5.40 0.13
CA PRO A 78 20.51 -5.81 1.51
C PRO A 78 19.08 -6.34 1.61
N PRO A 79 18.83 -7.45 2.32
CA PRO A 79 17.48 -7.98 2.46
C PRO A 79 16.56 -6.85 2.94
N SER A 80 15.65 -6.44 2.06
CA SER A 80 14.61 -5.47 2.41
C SER A 80 13.82 -6.06 3.56
N GLU A 81 13.65 -5.31 4.67
CA GLU A 81 12.97 -5.72 5.90
C GLU A 81 11.45 -5.93 5.72
N SER A 82 10.99 -6.47 4.59
CA SER A 82 9.57 -6.66 4.29
C SER A 82 8.98 -7.95 4.87
N SER A 83 9.66 -8.65 5.79
CA SER A 83 9.21 -9.97 6.26
C SER A 83 9.41 -10.27 7.74
N SER A 84 9.55 -9.27 8.61
CA SER A 84 9.22 -9.53 10.01
C SER A 84 7.72 -9.80 10.07
N THR A 85 7.34 -11.06 10.25
CA THR A 85 5.94 -11.49 10.42
C THR A 85 5.38 -10.76 11.63
N ARG A 86 4.75 -9.61 11.38
CA ARG A 86 4.20 -8.75 12.44
C ARG A 86 3.24 -9.58 13.28
N LYS A 87 3.47 -9.58 14.59
CA LYS A 87 2.68 -10.40 15.49
C LYS A 87 1.27 -9.84 15.61
N ILE A 88 0.30 -10.68 15.31
CA ILE A 88 -1.11 -10.34 15.42
C ILE A 88 -1.58 -10.60 16.84
N THR A 89 -2.25 -9.61 17.45
CA THR A 89 -2.74 -9.71 18.83
C THR A 89 -4.21 -10.08 18.91
N LYS A 90 -5.06 -9.42 18.11
CA LYS A 90 -6.52 -9.55 18.23
C LYS A 90 -7.23 -9.38 16.89
N VAL A 91 -8.31 -10.14 16.71
CA VAL A 91 -9.30 -9.93 15.64
C VAL A 91 -10.46 -9.11 16.18
N LEU A 92 -10.81 -8.03 15.48
CA LEU A 92 -11.81 -7.06 15.92
C LEU A 92 -13.17 -7.27 15.25
N LYS A 93 -13.18 -7.49 13.93
CA LYS A 93 -14.40 -7.59 13.12
C LYS A 93 -14.25 -8.68 12.08
N GLU A 94 -15.38 -9.23 11.64
CA GLU A 94 -15.45 -10.06 10.44
C GLU A 94 -16.35 -9.38 9.41
N ARG A 95 -16.00 -9.54 8.13
CA ARG A 95 -16.87 -9.18 7.00
C ARG A 95 -16.87 -10.30 5.97
N LYS A 96 -17.99 -10.47 5.27
CA LYS A 96 -18.10 -11.38 4.13
C LYS A 96 -17.96 -10.56 2.86
N LEU A 97 -16.98 -10.88 2.02
CA LEU A 97 -16.93 -10.31 0.68
C LEU A 97 -17.91 -11.05 -0.21
N ILE A 98 -18.84 -10.30 -0.79
CA ILE A 98 -19.83 -10.80 -1.74
C ILE A 98 -19.12 -11.34 -2.98
N THR A 99 -18.07 -10.65 -3.44
CA THR A 99 -17.34 -10.95 -4.68
C THR A 99 -16.61 -12.30 -4.66
N LYS A 100 -15.93 -12.62 -3.54
CA LYS A 100 -15.04 -13.80 -3.46
C LYS A 100 -15.64 -14.98 -2.69
N LYS A 101 -16.84 -14.84 -2.09
CA LYS A 101 -17.39 -15.81 -1.10
C LYS A 101 -16.42 -16.12 0.06
N VAL A 102 -15.43 -15.25 0.31
CA VAL A 102 -14.42 -15.38 1.36
C VAL A 102 -14.75 -14.42 2.51
N ARG A 103 -14.35 -14.80 3.72
CA ARG A 103 -14.42 -13.93 4.90
C ARG A 103 -13.10 -13.23 5.11
N GLU A 104 -13.17 -11.94 5.37
CA GLU A 104 -12.05 -11.16 5.83
C GLU A 104 -12.23 -10.78 7.30
N TYR A 105 -11.11 -10.64 7.98
CA TYR A 105 -11.02 -10.34 9.39
C TYR A 105 -10.21 -9.06 9.58
N LEU A 106 -10.75 -8.13 10.37
CA LEU A 106 -10.03 -6.92 10.75
C LEU A 106 -9.09 -7.26 11.90
N VAL A 107 -7.80 -7.12 11.63
CA VAL A 107 -6.73 -7.57 12.51
C VAL A 107 -6.02 -6.37 13.13
N ARG A 108 -5.77 -6.47 14.45
CA ARG A 108 -4.94 -5.56 15.21
C ARG A 108 -3.58 -6.18 15.51
N TYR A 109 -2.53 -5.45 15.14
CA TYR A 109 -1.15 -5.84 15.39
C TYR A 109 -0.73 -5.54 16.83
N SER A 110 0.38 -6.17 17.25
CA SER A 110 1.02 -5.88 18.53
C SER A 110 1.63 -4.47 18.55
N ASP A 111 2.17 -4.04 17.42
CA ASP A 111 2.84 -2.75 17.32
C ASP A 111 1.82 -1.64 17.08
N PRO A 112 1.76 -0.62 17.94
CA PRO A 112 0.77 0.46 17.82
C PRO A 112 1.00 1.35 16.59
N ALA A 113 2.20 1.31 16.00
CA ALA A 113 2.50 2.00 14.75
C ALA A 113 1.86 1.32 13.52
N CYS A 114 1.42 0.06 13.66
CA CYS A 114 0.80 -0.67 12.57
C CYS A 114 -0.72 -0.47 12.60
N GLU A 115 -1.26 0.03 11.50
CA GLU A 115 -2.69 0.21 11.34
C GLU A 115 -3.46 -1.13 11.25
N ASP A 116 -4.71 -1.10 11.69
CA ASP A 116 -5.60 -2.25 11.63
C ASP A 116 -5.89 -2.59 10.15
N LYS A 117 -5.68 -3.86 9.75
CA LYS A 117 -5.80 -4.29 8.34
C LYS A 117 -6.82 -5.43 8.18
N TRP A 118 -7.55 -5.42 7.07
CA TRP A 118 -8.38 -6.55 6.66
C TRP A 118 -7.52 -7.62 6.00
N LEU A 119 -7.57 -8.84 6.54
CA LEU A 119 -6.83 -10.00 6.06
C LEU A 119 -7.75 -11.21 5.88
N GLU A 120 -7.39 -12.07 4.94
CA GLU A 120 -8.04 -13.37 4.77
C GLU A 120 -7.52 -14.37 5.84
N GLU A 121 -8.24 -15.47 6.04
CA GLU A 121 -7.85 -16.51 7.01
C GLU A 121 -6.45 -17.11 6.73
N LYS A 122 -6.03 -17.13 5.45
CA LYS A 122 -4.74 -17.67 5.01
C LYS A 122 -3.55 -16.78 5.38
N ASP A 123 -3.77 -15.47 5.48
CA ASP A 123 -2.72 -14.47 5.69
C ASP A 123 -2.45 -14.20 7.18
N ILE A 124 -3.25 -14.80 8.07
CA ILE A 124 -3.17 -14.60 9.52
C ILE A 124 -2.27 -15.66 10.14
N THR A 125 -1.22 -15.23 10.84
CA THR A 125 -0.40 -16.09 11.68
C THR A 125 -1.21 -16.61 12.89
N GLU A 126 -1.18 -17.91 13.15
CA GLU A 126 -2.01 -18.58 14.19
C GLU A 126 -3.53 -18.34 14.05
N ALA A 127 -4.06 -18.27 12.82
CA ALA A 127 -5.46 -17.96 12.53
C ALA A 127 -6.48 -18.76 13.38
N THR A 128 -6.30 -20.07 13.51
CA THR A 128 -7.24 -20.97 14.21
C THR A 128 -7.49 -20.55 15.67
N LYS A 129 -6.42 -20.21 16.40
CA LYS A 129 -6.46 -19.81 17.81
C LYS A 129 -7.13 -18.43 17.98
N LEU A 130 -6.75 -17.48 17.14
CA LEU A 130 -7.29 -16.12 17.18
C LEU A 130 -8.77 -16.10 16.79
N LEU A 131 -9.15 -16.80 15.74
CA LEU A 131 -10.54 -16.89 15.27
C LEU A 131 -11.42 -17.64 16.28
N ARG A 132 -10.91 -18.68 16.94
CA ARG A 132 -11.63 -19.37 18.02
C ARG A 132 -11.95 -18.41 19.17
N ARG A 133 -10.97 -17.63 19.64
CA ARG A 133 -11.15 -16.62 20.69
C ARG A 133 -12.16 -15.55 20.25
N PHE A 134 -12.03 -15.05 19.02
CA PHE A 134 -12.94 -14.06 18.46
C PHE A 134 -14.39 -14.56 18.42
N ARG A 135 -14.64 -15.76 17.88
CA ARG A 135 -15.98 -16.38 17.83
C ARG A 135 -16.57 -16.52 19.24
N HIS A 136 -15.77 -16.92 20.21
CA HIS A 136 -16.23 -17.06 21.60
C HIS A 136 -16.63 -15.71 22.20
N THR A 137 -15.80 -14.67 22.02
CA THR A 137 -16.12 -13.32 22.51
C THR A 137 -17.35 -12.73 21.84
N ARG A 138 -17.52 -12.94 20.53
CA ARG A 138 -18.69 -12.48 19.78
C ARG A 138 -19.97 -13.12 20.31
N ASN A 139 -19.97 -14.45 20.47
CA ASN A 139 -21.13 -15.18 20.96
C ASN A 139 -21.51 -14.73 22.38
N ASN A 140 -20.53 -14.54 23.27
CA ASN A 140 -20.77 -14.06 24.63
C ASN A 140 -21.32 -12.63 24.66
N ASN A 141 -20.90 -11.76 23.74
CA ASN A 141 -21.46 -10.41 23.64
C ASN A 141 -22.89 -10.44 23.10
N THR A 142 -23.18 -11.31 22.13
CA THR A 142 -24.55 -11.46 21.62
C THR A 142 -25.50 -12.02 22.67
N THR A 143 -25.05 -12.96 23.52
CA THR A 143 -25.91 -13.48 24.60
C THR A 143 -26.18 -12.40 25.65
N LYS A 144 -25.19 -11.59 26.04
CA LYS A 144 -25.39 -10.45 26.94
C LYS A 144 -26.38 -9.43 26.40
N LEU A 145 -26.30 -9.10 25.11
CA LEU A 145 -27.23 -8.17 24.46
C LEU A 145 -28.65 -8.72 24.43
N LYS A 146 -28.83 -10.03 24.15
CA LYS A 146 -30.14 -10.69 24.19
C LYS A 146 -30.75 -10.66 25.58
N VAL A 147 -30.00 -11.07 26.60
CA VAL A 147 -30.47 -11.04 28.00
C VAL A 147 -30.92 -9.63 28.42
N HIS A 148 -30.20 -8.60 27.99
CA HIS A 148 -30.58 -7.21 28.25
C HIS A 148 -31.85 -6.79 27.49
N GLN A 149 -32.01 -7.20 26.23
CA GLN A 149 -33.21 -6.94 25.43
C GLN A 149 -34.44 -7.65 26.02
N ASP A 150 -34.31 -8.93 26.38
CA ASP A 150 -35.39 -9.71 26.99
C ASP A 150 -35.83 -9.08 28.32
N GLY A 151 -34.89 -8.56 29.12
CA GLY A 151 -35.19 -7.82 30.35
C GLY A 151 -36.00 -6.53 30.09
N ILE A 152 -35.66 -5.79 29.04
CA ILE A 152 -36.40 -4.59 28.62
C ILE A 152 -37.81 -4.96 28.12
N GLU A 153 -37.94 -5.99 27.29
CA GLU A 153 -39.22 -6.45 26.76
C GLU A 153 -40.16 -6.93 27.87
N ASN A 154 -39.64 -7.66 28.86
CA ASN A 154 -40.40 -8.07 30.04
C ASN A 154 -40.94 -6.88 30.83
N LEU A 155 -40.13 -5.83 31.02
CA LEU A 155 -40.56 -4.61 31.71
C LEU A 155 -41.68 -3.90 30.92
N PHE A 156 -41.54 -3.79 29.60
CA PHE A 156 -42.58 -3.22 28.74
C PHE A 156 -43.88 -4.02 28.79
N GLN A 157 -43.78 -5.35 28.82
CA GLN A 157 -44.95 -6.23 28.88
C GLN A 157 -45.69 -6.05 30.22
N MET A 158 -44.96 -5.91 31.32
CA MET A 158 -45.54 -5.62 32.64
C MET A 158 -46.20 -4.23 32.70
N ALA A 159 -45.59 -3.22 32.08
CA ALA A 159 -46.19 -1.89 31.98
C ALA A 159 -47.50 -1.91 31.17
N ARG A 160 -47.53 -2.64 30.05
CA ARG A 160 -48.76 -2.83 29.25
C ARG A 160 -49.87 -3.50 30.07
N SER A 161 -49.55 -4.56 30.82
CA SER A 161 -50.55 -5.23 31.66
C SER A 161 -51.06 -4.34 32.80
N MET A 162 -50.19 -3.51 33.40
CA MET A 162 -50.61 -2.55 34.43
C MET A 162 -51.57 -1.50 33.87
N ILE A 163 -51.28 -0.96 32.69
CA ILE A 163 -52.17 0.00 32.01
C ILE A 163 -53.50 -0.66 31.68
N GLU A 164 -53.51 -1.91 31.20
CA GLU A 164 -54.76 -2.64 30.94
C GLU A 164 -55.56 -2.90 32.22
N MET A 165 -54.92 -3.22 33.34
CA MET A 165 -55.61 -3.37 34.62
C MET A 165 -56.23 -2.05 35.07
N GLN A 166 -55.50 -0.94 35.01
CA GLN A 166 -56.03 0.38 35.36
C GLN A 166 -57.26 0.73 34.52
N LYS A 167 -57.20 0.52 33.20
CA LYS A 167 -58.34 0.73 32.30
C LYS A 167 -59.55 -0.13 32.66
N ARG A 168 -59.34 -1.39 33.11
CA ARG A 168 -60.42 -2.28 33.57
C ARG A 168 -61.04 -1.81 34.88
N GLU A 169 -60.24 -1.32 35.82
CA GLU A 169 -60.74 -0.78 37.09
C GLU A 169 -61.51 0.53 36.89
N GLU A 170 -60.99 1.45 36.07
CA GLU A 170 -61.70 2.68 35.70
C GLU A 170 -63.04 2.38 35.03
N ALA A 171 -63.08 1.39 34.13
CA ALA A 171 -64.34 0.95 33.52
C ALA A 171 -65.31 0.39 34.56
N ARG A 172 -64.86 -0.43 35.51
CA ARG A 172 -65.72 -0.96 36.60
C ARG A 172 -66.34 0.16 37.43
N LEU A 173 -65.54 1.14 37.84
CA LEU A 173 -65.99 2.30 38.63
C LEU A 173 -66.99 3.17 37.86
N LYS A 174 -66.89 3.24 36.53
CA LYS A 174 -67.77 4.06 35.69
C LYS A 174 -69.17 3.47 35.48
N TYR A 175 -69.34 2.15 35.66
CA TYR A 175 -70.60 1.44 35.44
C TYR A 175 -71.23 0.88 36.74
N GLN A 176 -70.70 1.28 37.90
CA GLN A 176 -71.36 1.14 39.21
C GLN A 176 -72.15 2.40 39.54
#